data_AF-A0AAD7H5Z1-F1
#
_entry.id   AF-A0AAD7H5Z1-F1
#
_cell.length_a   1.000
_cell.length_b   1.000
_cell.length_c   1.000
_cell.angle_alpha   90.00
_cell.angle_beta   90.00
_cell.angle_gamma   90.00
#
_symmetry.space_group_name_H-M   'P 1'
#
loop_
_entity.id
_entity.type
_entity.pdbx_description
1 polymer ?
#
loop_
_entity_poly.entity_id
_entity_poly.type
_entity_poly.pdbx_seq_one_letter_code
_entity_poly.pdbx_strand_id
1 'polypeptide(L)'
;MGGFVKHKGKAHDNDDQSMVGQGRVEAHGAENGDLHSPVVMPDNRSSFIAPVAAPEKSLRSRHYTTFRQQARFVSVRVSLASRRPNAKCRPLIETLHLDTKVNPYLHDFPVKLVHGDKTSYFRVFLKRGKRLAANQHPLAYGLVGEIVIMRLSASDGTTLVNSRTTDGPIMDFVLAQVRARIQGFQEPKRNALPILLKIKRPTSFAGSP
;
A
#
# COMPACT_ATOMS: atom_id res chain seq x y z
N MET A 1 -24.08 -16.22 44.89
CA MET A 1 -23.35 -17.47 45.15
C MET A 1 -22.68 -17.92 43.86
N GLY A 2 -21.36 -18.18 43.89
CA GLY A 2 -20.57 -18.96 42.91
C GLY A 2 -20.38 -18.36 41.51
N GLY A 3 -19.20 -18.26 40.92
CA GLY A 3 -17.89 -18.78 41.29
C GLY A 3 -16.79 -18.19 40.39
N PHE A 4 -15.61 -18.08 40.96
CA PHE A 4 -14.36 -17.64 40.33
C PHE A 4 -13.79 -18.73 39.41
N VAL A 5 -13.23 -18.32 38.26
CA VAL A 5 -12.28 -19.16 37.51
C VAL A 5 -10.99 -18.35 37.28
N LYS A 6 -9.93 -18.75 37.99
CA LYS A 6 -8.54 -18.32 37.78
C LYS A 6 -7.89 -19.32 36.81
N HIS A 7 -7.29 -18.83 35.72
CA HIS A 7 -6.25 -19.58 35.00
C HIS A 7 -4.91 -18.85 35.07
N LYS A 8 -3.88 -19.64 35.36
CA LYS A 8 -2.52 -19.30 35.78
C LYS A 8 -1.55 -19.93 34.76
N GLY A 9 -0.42 -19.28 34.50
CA GLY A 9 0.80 -19.87 33.91
C GLY A 9 0.85 -19.82 32.38
N LYS A 10 2.00 -19.66 31.72
CA LYS A 10 3.41 -19.74 32.12
C LYS A 10 4.23 -18.82 31.20
N ALA A 11 5.30 -18.24 31.76
CA ALA A 11 6.40 -17.63 31.02
C ALA A 11 7.26 -18.73 30.37
N HIS A 12 7.78 -18.45 29.18
CA HIS A 12 8.87 -19.20 28.57
C HIS A 12 9.96 -18.19 28.24
N ASP A 13 11.00 -18.22 29.05
CA ASP A 13 12.32 -17.73 28.71
C ASP A 13 12.92 -18.70 27.68
N ASN A 14 13.58 -18.16 26.66
CA ASN A 14 14.59 -18.86 25.87
C ASN A 14 15.67 -17.83 25.57
N ASP A 15 16.69 -17.86 26.43
CA ASP A 15 18.05 -17.49 26.06
C ASP A 15 18.50 -18.46 24.96
N ASP A 16 18.98 -17.94 23.83
CA ASP A 16 20.01 -18.69 23.13
C ASP A 16 20.98 -17.81 22.35
N GLN A 17 22.22 -18.28 22.44
CA GLN A 17 23.48 -17.64 22.11
C GLN A 17 23.72 -17.64 20.59
N SER A 18 24.41 -16.61 20.07
CA SER A 18 25.31 -16.84 18.95
C SER A 18 26.44 -15.80 18.91
N MET A 19 27.62 -16.28 19.32
CA MET A 19 28.95 -15.71 19.07
C MET A 19 29.43 -16.11 17.67
N VAL A 20 29.75 -15.17 16.77
CA VAL A 20 30.75 -15.29 15.67
C VAL A 20 30.91 -13.86 15.09
N GLY A 21 32.06 -13.26 14.78
CA GLY A 21 33.48 -13.58 14.85
C GLY A 21 34.20 -12.37 14.24
N GLN A 22 35.18 -11.81 14.95
CA GLN A 22 35.96 -10.66 14.48
C GLN A 22 37.08 -11.15 13.55
N GLY A 23 36.92 -10.91 12.24
CA GLY A 23 37.94 -11.14 11.24
C GLY A 23 38.85 -9.92 11.10
N ARG A 24 40.04 -10.01 11.72
CA ARG A 24 41.20 -9.15 11.54
C ARG A 24 41.76 -9.36 10.12
N VAL A 25 41.97 -8.28 9.36
CA VAL A 25 42.74 -8.32 8.11
C VAL A 25 43.91 -7.36 8.26
N GLU A 26 45.10 -7.93 8.10
CA GLU A 26 46.39 -7.29 8.31
C GLU A 26 46.78 -6.43 7.12
N ALA A 27 47.40 -5.29 7.45
CA ALA A 27 48.00 -4.37 6.51
C ALA A 27 49.42 -4.84 6.16
N HIS A 28 49.61 -5.15 4.88
CA HIS A 28 50.89 -5.21 4.17
C HIS A 28 50.63 -4.49 2.83
N GLY A 29 51.51 -3.73 2.21
CA GLY A 29 52.91 -3.40 2.42
C GLY A 29 53.24 -2.31 1.39
N ALA A 30 54.36 -1.65 1.61
CA ALA A 30 54.76 -0.43 0.93
C ALA A 30 55.43 -0.66 -0.45
N GLU A 31 55.48 0.45 -1.19
CA GLU A 31 56.56 0.91 -2.09
C GLU A 31 56.81 0.24 -3.46
N ASN A 32 56.67 1.08 -4.48
CA ASN A 32 57.53 1.33 -5.67
C ASN A 32 56.58 1.80 -6.79
N GLY A 33 56.64 3.03 -7.30
CA GLY A 33 57.81 3.73 -7.78
C GLY A 33 57.83 3.63 -9.30
N ASP A 34 56.95 4.38 -9.99
CA ASP A 34 57.01 4.52 -11.45
C ASP A 34 56.60 5.93 -11.90
N LEU A 35 57.56 6.61 -12.52
CA LEU A 35 57.44 7.91 -13.17
C LEU A 35 56.61 7.75 -14.45
N HIS A 36 55.31 7.98 -14.36
CA HIS A 36 54.46 8.16 -15.54
C HIS A 36 54.40 9.62 -15.97
N SER A 37 54.73 9.82 -17.24
CA SER A 37 54.61 11.08 -17.97
C SER A 37 53.19 11.66 -17.85
N PRO A 38 53.03 13.00 -17.86
CA PRO A 38 51.71 13.61 -17.79
C PRO A 38 50.93 13.29 -19.07
N VAL A 39 50.10 12.25 -19.01
CA VAL A 39 49.04 12.02 -19.99
C VAL A 39 48.08 13.20 -19.85
N VAL A 40 48.05 14.06 -20.86
CA VAL A 40 47.01 15.08 -21.02
C VAL A 40 45.71 14.31 -21.24
N MET A 41 45.03 14.00 -20.14
CA MET A 41 43.68 13.45 -20.13
C MET A 41 42.81 14.45 -20.87
N PRO A 42 42.12 14.07 -21.96
CA PRO A 42 41.14 14.94 -22.57
C PRO A 42 40.16 15.33 -21.48
N ASP A 43 39.84 16.62 -21.42
CA ASP A 43 38.87 17.22 -20.53
C ASP A 43 37.57 16.43 -20.69
N ASN A 44 37.42 15.38 -19.87
CA ASN A 44 36.27 14.51 -19.83
C ASN A 44 35.24 15.31 -19.04
N ARG A 45 34.81 16.42 -19.62
CA ARG A 45 33.60 17.14 -19.28
C ARG A 45 32.49 16.17 -19.60
N SER A 46 32.32 15.22 -18.67
CA SER A 46 31.15 14.41 -18.47
C SER A 46 30.02 15.42 -18.48
N SER A 47 29.40 15.56 -19.65
CA SER A 47 28.20 16.33 -19.82
C SER A 47 27.24 15.71 -18.83
N PHE A 48 27.04 16.38 -17.70
CA PHE A 48 26.04 16.02 -16.73
C PHE A 48 24.71 16.09 -17.49
N ILE A 49 24.31 14.96 -18.07
CA ILE A 49 22.99 14.80 -18.64
C ILE A 49 22.08 14.90 -17.42
N ALA A 50 21.46 16.06 -17.25
CA ALA A 50 20.49 16.26 -16.19
C ALA A 50 19.48 15.10 -16.26
N PRO A 51 19.20 14.42 -15.13
CA PRO A 51 18.31 13.28 -15.14
C PRO A 51 16.97 13.72 -15.73
N VAL A 52 16.61 13.13 -16.87
CA VAL A 52 15.35 13.41 -17.55
C VAL A 52 14.24 13.14 -16.55
N ALA A 53 13.46 14.18 -16.24
CA ALA A 53 12.35 14.06 -15.31
C ALA A 53 11.44 12.92 -15.76
N ALA A 54 11.21 11.98 -14.86
CA ALA A 54 10.35 10.84 -15.11
C ALA A 54 8.96 11.30 -15.58
N PRO A 55 8.37 10.68 -16.61
CA PRO A 55 7.02 11.03 -17.01
C PRO A 55 6.06 10.80 -15.84
N GLU A 56 5.29 11.83 -15.49
CA GLU A 56 4.26 11.77 -14.47
C GLU A 56 2.89 11.47 -15.09
N LYS A 57 2.06 10.74 -14.35
CA LYS A 57 0.66 10.49 -14.71
C LYS A 57 -0.24 10.88 -13.55
N SER A 58 -1.40 11.47 -13.82
CA SER A 58 -2.41 11.66 -12.79
C SER A 58 -3.24 10.38 -12.61
N LEU A 59 -3.25 9.86 -11.39
CA LEU A 59 -4.10 8.76 -10.95
C LEU A 59 -5.29 9.26 -10.13
N ARG A 60 -6.50 8.82 -10.47
CA ARG A 60 -7.75 9.18 -9.78
C ARG A 60 -8.31 7.98 -9.00
N SER A 61 -8.56 8.18 -7.72
CA SER A 61 -9.09 7.18 -6.75
C SER A 61 -10.30 7.71 -6.02
N ARG A 62 -11.06 6.83 -5.36
CA ARG A 62 -12.12 7.23 -4.43
C ARG A 62 -11.69 7.01 -2.99
N HIS A 63 -11.87 8.05 -2.17
CA HIS A 63 -11.40 8.11 -0.79
C HIS A 63 -12.56 8.11 0.18
N TYR A 64 -12.41 7.31 1.23
CA TYR A 64 -13.30 7.20 2.36
C TYR A 64 -12.48 7.52 3.62
N THR A 65 -12.70 8.70 4.19
CA THR A 65 -11.89 9.25 5.30
C THR A 65 -12.76 9.52 6.51
N THR A 66 -12.28 9.23 7.71
CA THR A 66 -13.02 9.46 8.98
C THR A 66 -13.36 10.94 9.20
N PHE A 67 -12.54 11.85 8.66
CA PHE A 67 -12.74 13.29 8.76
C PHE A 67 -13.90 13.83 7.91
N ARG A 68 -14.49 13.02 7.02
CA ARG A 68 -15.54 13.48 6.10
C ARG A 68 -16.68 12.47 6.04
N GLN A 69 -17.91 12.97 6.10
CA GLN A 69 -19.11 12.13 5.99
C GLN A 69 -19.30 11.55 4.58
N GLN A 70 -18.75 12.19 3.54
CA GLN A 70 -18.93 11.78 2.15
C GLN A 70 -17.61 11.37 1.49
N ALA A 71 -17.68 10.31 0.69
CA ALA A 71 -16.56 9.83 -0.11
C ALA A 71 -16.31 10.73 -1.32
N ARG A 72 -15.04 11.03 -1.61
CA ARG A 72 -14.65 11.94 -2.71
C ARG A 72 -13.66 11.30 -3.67
N PHE A 73 -13.64 11.79 -4.90
CA PHE A 73 -12.55 11.48 -5.81
C PHE A 73 -11.34 12.35 -5.50
N VAL A 74 -10.15 11.75 -5.50
CA VAL A 74 -8.87 12.45 -5.34
C VAL A 74 -7.99 12.07 -6.52
N SER A 75 -7.30 13.06 -7.08
CA SER A 75 -6.37 12.88 -8.19
C SER A 75 -4.97 13.21 -7.71
N VAL A 76 -4.02 12.32 -7.95
CA VAL A 76 -2.65 12.42 -7.44
C VAL A 76 -1.69 12.18 -8.59
N ARG A 77 -0.69 13.05 -8.72
CA ARG A 77 0.37 12.85 -9.71
C ARG A 77 1.32 11.77 -9.22
N VAL A 78 1.61 10.80 -10.09
CA VAL A 78 2.51 9.69 -9.81
C VAL A 78 3.61 9.65 -10.85
N SER A 79 4.85 9.47 -10.40
CA SER A 79 5.99 9.27 -11.29
C SER A 79 6.01 7.82 -11.81
N LEU A 80 6.10 7.65 -13.12
CA LEU A 80 6.17 6.33 -13.76
C LEU A 80 7.58 5.69 -13.67
N ALA A 81 8.60 6.43 -13.26
CA ALA A 81 9.97 5.92 -13.19
C ALA A 81 10.32 5.20 -11.87
N SER A 82 9.36 4.98 -10.97
CA SER A 82 9.58 4.20 -9.75
C SER A 82 9.79 2.72 -10.10
N ARG A 83 10.99 2.37 -10.57
CA ARG A 83 11.44 1.02 -10.95
C ARG A 83 11.79 0.17 -9.72
N ARG A 84 11.03 0.23 -8.62
CA ARG A 84 11.22 -0.77 -7.57
C ARG A 84 10.65 -2.10 -8.07
N PRO A 85 11.37 -3.24 -8.02
CA PRO A 85 10.89 -4.52 -8.55
C PRO A 85 9.63 -5.05 -7.84
N ASN A 86 9.29 -4.53 -6.65
CA ASN A 86 8.02 -4.75 -5.95
C ASN A 86 7.02 -3.58 -6.08
N ALA A 87 7.23 -2.64 -7.01
CA ALA A 87 6.38 -1.49 -7.31
C ALA A 87 5.09 -1.89 -8.04
N LYS A 88 4.31 -2.80 -7.46
CA LYS A 88 2.88 -2.92 -7.76
C LYS A 88 2.20 -1.64 -7.27
N CYS A 89 2.39 -0.56 -8.03
CA CYS A 89 1.69 0.71 -8.00
C CYS A 89 1.28 1.22 -6.62
N ARG A 90 2.26 1.62 -5.79
CA ARG A 90 2.02 2.40 -4.56
C ARG A 90 2.22 3.92 -4.66
N PRO A 91 2.59 4.57 -5.79
CA PRO A 91 2.91 5.99 -5.73
C PRO A 91 1.70 6.86 -5.33
N LEU A 92 0.46 6.51 -5.71
CA LEU A 92 -0.71 7.28 -5.26
C LEU A 92 -0.88 7.22 -3.73
N ILE A 93 -0.74 6.04 -3.13
CA ILE A 93 -0.87 5.89 -1.68
C ILE A 93 0.33 6.49 -0.95
N GLU A 94 1.54 6.34 -1.47
CA GLU A 94 2.73 6.98 -0.93
C GLU A 94 2.60 8.51 -0.96
N THR A 95 2.10 9.09 -2.07
CA THR A 95 1.88 10.53 -2.23
C THR A 95 0.74 11.06 -1.34
N LEU A 96 -0.28 10.26 -1.05
CA LEU A 96 -1.36 10.64 -0.13
C LEU A 96 -0.95 10.59 1.35
N HIS A 97 0.13 9.87 1.67
CA HIS A 97 0.59 9.66 3.05
C HIS A 97 2.02 10.17 3.25
N LEU A 98 2.45 11.17 2.46
CA LEU A 98 3.83 11.68 2.37
C LEU A 98 4.46 12.07 3.71
N ASP A 99 3.67 12.47 4.70
CA ASP A 99 4.19 12.84 6.03
C ASP A 99 4.64 11.65 6.88
N THR A 100 4.43 10.43 6.41
CA THR A 100 4.82 9.22 7.14
C THR A 100 5.82 8.42 6.32
N LYS A 101 7.12 8.70 6.56
CA LYS A 101 8.25 7.89 6.08
C LYS A 101 7.95 6.42 6.37
N VAL A 102 7.52 5.69 5.33
CA VAL A 102 7.13 4.26 5.39
C VAL A 102 5.97 4.03 6.38
N ASN A 103 4.73 3.92 5.90
CA ASN A 103 3.64 3.36 6.71
C ASN A 103 3.69 1.82 6.62
N PRO A 104 4.26 1.08 7.60
CA PRO A 104 4.25 -0.39 7.59
C PRO A 104 2.84 -0.99 7.74
N TYR A 105 1.80 -0.14 7.86
CA TYR A 105 0.44 -0.55 8.14
C TYR A 105 -0.55 -0.30 6.99
N LEU A 106 -0.03 -0.07 5.79
CA LEU A 106 -0.86 -0.08 4.59
C LEU A 106 -1.10 -1.53 4.15
N HIS A 107 -2.36 -1.92 4.13
CA HIS A 107 -2.79 -3.22 3.63
C HIS A 107 -3.64 -3.03 2.38
N ASP A 108 -3.63 -4.03 1.51
CA ASP A 108 -4.43 -4.01 0.30
C ASP A 108 -4.90 -5.40 -0.10
N PHE A 109 -5.99 -5.45 -0.84
CA PHE A 109 -6.47 -6.67 -1.48
C PHE A 109 -7.25 -6.34 -2.77
N PRO A 110 -7.19 -7.21 -3.78
CA PRO A 110 -7.97 -7.04 -4.99
C PRO A 110 -9.41 -7.56 -4.81
N VAL A 111 -10.32 -6.93 -5.54
CA VAL A 111 -11.74 -7.25 -5.61
C VAL A 111 -12.14 -7.41 -7.07
N LYS A 112 -12.72 -8.56 -7.41
CA LYS A 112 -13.37 -8.82 -8.70
C LYS A 112 -14.87 -8.66 -8.53
N LEU A 113 -15.45 -7.67 -9.19
CA LEU A 113 -16.88 -7.43 -9.23
C LEU A 113 -17.47 -7.93 -10.55
N VAL A 114 -18.43 -8.84 -10.48
CA VAL A 114 -19.22 -9.31 -11.63
C VAL A 114 -20.58 -8.62 -11.62
N HIS A 115 -20.94 -7.96 -12.72
CA HIS A 115 -22.19 -7.22 -12.91
C HIS A 115 -22.80 -7.55 -14.27
N GLY A 116 -23.78 -8.47 -14.28
CA GLY A 116 -24.24 -9.11 -15.53
C GLY A 116 -23.07 -9.76 -16.27
N ASP A 117 -22.92 -9.43 -17.55
CA ASP A 117 -21.85 -9.96 -18.41
C ASP A 117 -20.51 -9.21 -18.28
N LYS A 118 -20.47 -8.17 -17.45
CA LYS A 118 -19.29 -7.33 -17.28
C LYS A 118 -18.54 -7.67 -16.01
N THR A 119 -17.22 -7.59 -16.09
CA THR A 119 -16.32 -7.73 -14.94
C THR A 119 -15.55 -6.43 -14.73
N SER A 120 -15.53 -5.96 -13.48
CA SER A 120 -14.72 -4.84 -13.03
C SER A 120 -13.76 -5.30 -11.95
N TYR A 121 -12.53 -4.76 -11.96
CA TYR A 121 -11.53 -5.06 -10.95
C TYR A 121 -11.21 -3.79 -10.15
N PHE A 122 -11.09 -3.97 -8.84
CA PHE A 122 -10.75 -2.90 -7.91
C PHE A 122 -9.65 -3.37 -6.97
N ARG A 123 -8.88 -2.42 -6.45
CA ARG A 123 -7.98 -2.66 -5.31
C ARG A 123 -8.42 -1.78 -4.16
N VAL A 124 -8.62 -2.41 -3.02
CA VAL A 124 -8.99 -1.73 -1.77
C VAL A 124 -7.72 -1.60 -0.96
N PHE A 125 -7.34 -0.36 -0.67
CA PHE A 125 -6.26 -0.01 0.22
C PHE A 125 -6.85 0.46 1.53
N LEU A 126 -6.28 0.02 2.65
CA LEU A 126 -6.70 0.43 3.98
C LEU A 126 -5.48 0.66 4.87
N LYS A 127 -5.55 1.72 5.68
CA LYS A 127 -4.55 1.97 6.71
C LYS A 127 -5.04 1.39 8.03
N ARG A 128 -4.23 0.51 8.63
CA ARG A 128 -4.48 0.01 9.97
C ARG A 128 -3.70 0.83 10.99
N GLY A 129 -4.38 1.50 11.91
CA GLY A 129 -3.72 2.07 13.08
C GLY A 129 -3.91 1.20 14.30
N LYS A 130 -2.84 0.59 14.83
CA LYS A 130 -2.81 0.27 16.27
C LYS A 130 -2.79 1.54 17.14
N ARG A 131 -2.39 2.67 16.53
CA ARG A 131 -2.25 4.00 17.15
C ARG A 131 -3.11 5.08 16.46
N LEU A 132 -4.08 4.70 15.62
CA LEU A 132 -5.08 5.68 15.20
C LEU A 132 -5.83 6.05 16.48
N ALA A 133 -5.82 7.33 16.85
CA ALA A 133 -6.42 7.80 18.07
C ALA A 133 -7.85 7.23 18.18
N ALA A 134 -8.16 6.62 19.33
CA ALA A 134 -9.44 5.95 19.59
C ALA A 134 -10.69 6.86 19.45
N ASN A 135 -10.48 8.15 19.21
CA ASN A 135 -11.49 9.19 19.11
C ASN A 135 -11.94 9.49 17.67
N GLN A 136 -11.58 8.67 16.68
CA GLN A 136 -12.05 8.92 15.32
C GLN A 136 -13.42 8.29 15.11
N HIS A 137 -14.41 9.15 14.87
CA HIS A 137 -15.74 8.75 14.42
C HIS A 137 -15.63 7.67 13.33
N PRO A 138 -16.40 6.58 13.43
CA PRO A 138 -16.42 5.58 12.38
C PRO A 138 -16.82 6.23 11.05
N LEU A 139 -16.23 5.75 9.94
CA LEU A 139 -16.69 6.07 8.59
C LEU A 139 -18.21 5.83 8.49
N ALA A 140 -18.87 6.41 7.48
CA ALA A 140 -20.30 6.15 7.17
C ALA A 140 -20.67 4.66 7.07
N TYR A 141 -19.67 3.78 6.99
CA TYR A 141 -19.79 2.31 6.95
C TYR A 141 -19.33 1.62 8.25
N GLY A 142 -19.19 2.29 9.39
CA GLY A 142 -18.75 1.64 10.63
C GLY A 142 -17.32 1.11 10.59
N LEU A 143 -16.46 1.71 9.75
CA LEU A 143 -15.08 1.32 9.53
C LEU A 143 -14.13 2.35 10.16
N VAL A 144 -13.00 1.89 10.70
CA VAL A 144 -12.01 2.77 11.33
C VAL A 144 -10.85 3.02 10.36
N GLY A 145 -10.37 4.26 10.30
CA GLY A 145 -9.22 4.66 9.48
C GLY A 145 -9.60 5.04 8.05
N GLU A 146 -8.58 5.13 7.19
CA GLU A 146 -8.71 5.60 5.81
C GLU A 146 -8.75 4.43 4.85
N ILE A 147 -9.69 4.49 3.90
CA ILE A 147 -9.86 3.51 2.84
C ILE A 147 -9.80 4.22 1.51
N VAL A 148 -9.02 3.66 0.59
CA VAL A 148 -8.91 4.14 -0.79
C VAL A 148 -9.27 2.99 -1.71
N ILE A 149 -10.24 3.22 -2.59
CA ILE A 149 -10.60 2.26 -3.63
C ILE A 149 -10.11 2.79 -4.96
N MET A 150 -9.37 1.95 -5.67
CA MET A 150 -8.85 2.24 -6.99
C MET A 150 -9.34 1.21 -7.99
N ARG A 151 -9.50 1.66 -9.24
CA ARG A 151 -9.82 0.79 -10.35
C ARG A 151 -8.57 0.09 -10.86
N LEU A 152 -8.72 -1.18 -11.23
CA LEU A 152 -7.72 -1.97 -11.94
C LEU A 152 -8.15 -2.13 -13.40
N SER A 153 -7.18 -2.34 -14.29
CA SER A 153 -7.44 -2.60 -15.70
C SER A 153 -8.26 -3.88 -15.85
N ALA A 154 -9.22 -3.87 -16.77
CA ALA A 154 -10.02 -5.06 -17.08
C ALA A 154 -9.19 -6.10 -17.86
N SER A 155 -8.11 -5.69 -18.54
CA SER A 155 -7.26 -6.56 -19.35
C SER A 155 -6.42 -7.52 -18.50
N ASP A 156 -5.82 -7.03 -17.42
CA ASP A 156 -4.86 -7.78 -16.60
C ASP A 156 -5.28 -7.94 -15.13
N GLY A 157 -6.31 -7.22 -14.68
CA GLY A 157 -6.77 -7.24 -13.29
C GLY A 157 -5.72 -6.81 -12.26
N THR A 158 -4.63 -6.15 -12.67
CA THR A 158 -3.47 -5.84 -11.82
C THR A 158 -2.95 -4.42 -11.98
N THR A 159 -3.06 -3.82 -13.17
CA THR A 159 -2.59 -2.45 -13.44
C THR A 159 -3.60 -1.43 -12.90
N LEU A 160 -3.14 -0.45 -12.10
CA LEU A 160 -4.01 0.65 -11.66
C LEU A 160 -4.37 1.57 -12.81
N VAL A 161 -5.65 1.93 -12.89
CA VAL A 161 -6.18 2.87 -13.89
C VAL A 161 -7.02 3.95 -13.22
N ASN A 162 -7.27 5.03 -13.97
CA ASN A 162 -8.10 6.12 -13.48
C ASN A 162 -9.53 5.67 -13.22
N SER A 163 -10.01 6.00 -12.03
CA SER A 163 -11.42 5.88 -11.70
C SER A 163 -12.24 6.86 -12.53
N ARG A 164 -13.34 6.39 -13.09
CA ARG A 164 -14.30 7.20 -13.85
C ARG A 164 -15.26 7.87 -12.87
N THR A 165 -15.88 8.98 -13.27
CA THR A 165 -16.90 9.63 -12.44
C THR A 165 -18.07 8.69 -12.14
N THR A 166 -18.45 7.84 -13.11
CA THR A 166 -19.50 6.81 -12.99
C THR A 166 -19.13 5.63 -12.10
N ASP A 167 -17.85 5.47 -11.72
CA ASP A 167 -17.43 4.35 -10.87
C ASP A 167 -17.83 4.57 -9.41
N GLY A 168 -18.28 5.77 -9.06
CA GLY A 168 -18.64 6.13 -7.69
C GLY A 168 -19.59 5.12 -7.04
N PRO A 169 -20.85 5.03 -7.48
CA PRO A 169 -21.82 4.11 -6.89
C PRO A 169 -21.34 2.66 -6.84
N ILE A 170 -20.51 2.24 -7.81
CA ILE A 170 -19.92 0.91 -7.87
C ILE A 170 -18.90 0.70 -6.75
N MET A 171 -18.04 1.69 -6.49
CA MET A 171 -17.06 1.64 -5.41
C MET A 171 -17.73 1.67 -4.04
N ASP A 172 -18.84 2.40 -3.89
CA ASP A 172 -19.63 2.40 -2.65
C ASP A 172 -20.27 1.03 -2.40
N PHE A 173 -20.79 0.41 -3.46
CA PHE A 173 -21.27 -0.98 -3.40
C PHE A 173 -20.14 -1.94 -3.00
N VAL A 174 -18.96 -1.83 -3.63
CA VAL A 174 -17.80 -2.64 -3.26
C VAL A 174 -17.47 -2.46 -1.78
N LEU A 175 -17.40 -1.22 -1.29
CA LEU A 175 -17.10 -0.94 0.11
C LEU A 175 -18.11 -1.59 1.06
N ALA A 176 -19.41 -1.46 0.77
CA ALA A 176 -20.48 -2.07 1.55
C ALA A 176 -20.32 -3.59 1.65
N GLN A 177 -19.95 -4.25 0.54
CA GLN A 177 -19.77 -5.70 0.46
C GLN A 177 -18.50 -6.18 1.18
N VAL A 178 -17.43 -5.38 1.20
CA VAL A 178 -16.17 -5.76 1.86
C VAL A 178 -16.09 -5.32 3.33
N ARG A 179 -17.04 -4.51 3.80
CA ARG A 179 -17.07 -3.93 5.16
C ARG A 179 -16.80 -4.97 6.24
N ALA A 180 -17.57 -6.05 6.31
CA ALA A 180 -17.41 -7.06 7.36
C ALA A 180 -16.02 -7.71 7.36
N ARG A 181 -15.41 -7.88 6.19
CA ARG A 181 -14.04 -8.41 6.05
C ARG A 181 -13.00 -7.43 6.56
N ILE A 182 -13.18 -6.14 6.25
CA ILE A 182 -12.31 -5.08 6.78
C ILE A 182 -12.43 -5.02 8.31
N GLN A 183 -13.65 -5.07 8.86
CA GLN A 183 -13.88 -5.07 10.31
C GLN A 183 -13.16 -6.24 10.98
N GLY A 184 -13.36 -7.47 10.50
CA GLY A 184 -12.68 -8.65 11.05
C GLY A 184 -11.16 -8.63 10.89
N PHE A 185 -10.62 -7.93 9.89
CA PHE A 185 -9.17 -7.71 9.76
C PHE A 185 -8.66 -6.67 10.79
N GLN A 186 -9.49 -5.69 11.14
CA GLN A 186 -9.14 -4.63 12.07
C GLN A 186 -9.20 -5.09 13.55
N GLU A 187 -9.99 -6.13 13.85
CA GLU A 187 -10.11 -6.71 15.19
C GLU A 187 -8.79 -7.24 15.78
N PRO A 188 -8.71 -7.40 17.12
CA PRO A 188 -7.53 -7.95 17.80
C PRO A 188 -7.18 -9.37 17.32
N LYS A 189 -8.20 -10.23 17.15
CA LYS A 189 -8.08 -11.58 16.57
C LYS A 189 -8.18 -11.47 15.06
N ARG A 190 -7.02 -11.36 14.42
CA ARG A 190 -6.90 -10.96 13.01
C ARG A 190 -7.39 -12.07 12.09
N ASN A 191 -8.42 -11.77 11.30
CA ASN A 191 -8.68 -12.55 10.09
C ASN A 191 -7.72 -12.11 8.98
N ALA A 192 -7.21 -13.04 8.18
CA ALA A 192 -6.41 -12.68 7.01
C ALA A 192 -7.28 -11.98 5.95
N LEU A 193 -6.70 -11.00 5.24
CA LEU A 193 -7.36 -10.43 4.06
C LEU A 193 -7.36 -11.46 2.93
N PRO A 194 -8.42 -11.48 2.10
CA PRO A 194 -8.49 -12.42 0.98
C PRO A 194 -7.44 -12.09 -0.08
N ILE A 195 -6.88 -13.13 -0.72
CA ILE A 195 -5.99 -12.98 -1.88
C ILE A 195 -6.72 -12.31 -3.05
N LEU A 196 -7.99 -12.65 -3.25
CA LEU A 196 -8.91 -12.03 -4.19
C LEU A 196 -10.34 -12.21 -3.68
N LEU A 197 -11.07 -11.11 -3.54
CA LEU A 197 -12.48 -11.18 -3.17
C LEU A 197 -13.37 -11.10 -4.41
N LYS A 198 -14.24 -12.09 -4.61
CA LYS A 198 -15.21 -12.10 -5.71
C LYS A 198 -16.57 -11.64 -5.19
N ILE A 199 -17.16 -10.65 -5.85
CA ILE A 199 -18.45 -10.07 -5.50
C ILE A 199 -19.35 -10.15 -6.73
N LYS A 200 -20.62 -10.53 -6.53
CA LYS A 200 -21.65 -10.47 -7.57
C LYS A 200 -22.61 -9.34 -7.25
N ARG A 201 -22.87 -8.48 -8.24
CA ARG A 201 -23.89 -7.44 -8.15
C ARG A 201 -25.14 -7.90 -8.90
N PRO A 202 -26.34 -7.82 -8.29
CA PRO A 202 -27.59 -8.11 -8.99
C PRO A 202 -27.73 -7.20 -10.21
N THR A 203 -28.24 -7.76 -11.32
CA THR A 203 -28.56 -7.01 -12.55
C THR A 203 -29.58 -5.90 -12.32
N SER A 204 -30.44 -6.04 -11.30
CA SER A 204 -31.45 -5.05 -10.89
C SER A 204 -30.88 -3.80 -10.20
N PHE A 205 -29.58 -3.76 -9.90
CA PHE A 205 -28.95 -2.59 -9.30
C PHE A 205 -28.73 -1.52 -10.39
N ALA A 206 -29.82 -0.97 -10.91
CA ALA A 206 -29.81 0.27 -11.68
C ALA A 206 -29.38 1.38 -10.72
N GLY A 207 -28.15 1.86 -10.87
CA GLY A 207 -27.82 3.16 -10.29
C GLY A 207 -28.58 4.18 -11.12
N SER A 208 -29.65 4.74 -10.57
CA SER A 208 -30.16 6.02 -11.08
C SER A 208 -28.99 6.99 -11.14
N PRO A 209 -28.85 7.75 -12.24
CA PRO A 209 -27.83 8.79 -12.36
C PRO A 209 -27.93 9.81 -11.22
#